data_AF-A0A971URX2-F1
#
_entry.id   AF-A0A971URX2-F1
#
_cell.length_a   1.000
_cell.length_b   1.000
_cell.length_c   1.000
_cell.angle_alpha   90.00
_cell.angle_beta   90.00
_cell.angle_gamma   90.00
#
_symmetry.space_group_name_H-M   'P 1'
#
loop_
_entity.id
_entity.type
_entity.pdbx_description
1 polymer ?
#
loop_
_entity_poly.entity_id
_entity_poly.type
_entity_poly.pdbx_seq_one_letter_code
_entity_poly.pdbx_strand_id
1 'polypeptide(L)'
;KHSVDIMKTLRRLADELNKTIIIVIHDINFASCYSDKIVILNNGKIAEEGCVDTILKEDVLEDIYKLKFCIQTVGNNKICVYY
;
A
#
# COMPACT_ATOMS: atom_id res chain seq x y z
N LYS A 1 7.60 1.33 16.24
CA LYS A 1 7.64 -0.02 16.86
C LYS A 1 6.24 -0.65 16.85
N HIS A 2 5.28 -0.11 17.60
CA HIS A 2 3.93 -0.69 17.71
C HIS A 2 3.19 -0.90 16.39
N SER A 3 3.19 0.08 15.47
CA SER A 3 2.47 -0.06 14.18
C SER A 3 3.02 -1.19 13.32
N VAL A 4 4.34 -1.41 13.33
CA VAL A 4 4.98 -2.50 12.59
C VAL A 4 4.54 -3.85 13.16
N ASP A 5 4.51 -4.00 14.48
CA ASP A 5 4.12 -5.25 15.14
C ASP A 5 2.63 -5.57 14.90
N ILE A 6 1.77 -4.55 14.89
CA ILE A 6 0.35 -4.69 14.54
C ILE A 6 0.22 -5.17 13.10
N MET A 7 0.89 -4.52 12.15
CA MET A 7 0.79 -4.87 10.73
C MET A 7 1.31 -6.27 10.43
N LYS A 8 2.41 -6.68 11.08
CA LYS A 8 2.88 -8.07 11.02
C LYS A 8 1.86 -9.07 11.56
N THR A 9 1.19 -8.73 12.66
CA THR A 9 0.13 -9.57 13.21
C THR A 9 -1.03 -9.69 12.24
N LEU A 10 -1.48 -8.58 11.66
CA LEU A 10 -2.58 -8.56 10.68
C LEU A 10 -2.24 -9.39 9.43
N ARG A 11 -1.03 -9.23 8.88
CA ARG A 11 -0.54 -10.04 7.74
C ARG A 11 -0.56 -11.53 8.07
N ARG A 12 -0.05 -11.91 9.24
CA ARG A 12 -0.07 -13.29 9.73
C ARG A 12 -1.49 -13.85 9.85
N LEU A 13 -2.45 -13.06 10.37
CA LEU A 13 -3.85 -13.47 10.45
C LEU A 13 -4.46 -13.70 9.06
N ALA A 14 -4.08 -12.88 8.07
CA ALA A 14 -4.53 -13.06 6.70
C ALA A 14 -3.97 -14.36 6.09
N ASP A 15 -2.66 -14.59 6.22
CA ASP A 15 -1.97 -15.71 5.57
C ASP A 15 -2.22 -17.06 6.26
N GLU A 16 -2.09 -17.10 7.59
CA GLU A 16 -2.11 -18.38 8.33
C GLU A 16 -3.52 -18.80 8.72
N LEU A 17 -4.41 -17.83 8.99
CA LEU A 17 -5.77 -18.11 9.46
C LEU A 17 -6.84 -17.86 8.39
N ASN A 18 -6.43 -17.59 7.14
CA ASN A 18 -7.29 -17.32 5.99
C ASN A 18 -8.37 -16.26 6.29
N LYS A 19 -7.97 -15.17 6.98
CA LYS A 19 -8.88 -14.05 7.29
C LYS A 19 -8.77 -12.96 6.23
N THR A 20 -9.91 -12.41 5.83
CA THR A 20 -9.92 -11.17 5.04
C THR A 20 -9.74 -9.99 5.98
N ILE A 21 -8.69 -9.20 5.75
CA ILE A 21 -8.37 -8.01 6.53
C ILE A 21 -8.54 -6.78 5.64
N ILE A 22 -9.33 -5.81 6.11
CA ILE A 22 -9.45 -4.48 5.48
C ILE A 22 -8.93 -3.46 6.47
N ILE A 23 -7.98 -2.64 6.03
CA ILE A 23 -7.35 -1.59 6.84
C ILE A 23 -7.37 -0.28 6.08
N VAL A 24 -7.49 0.82 6.83
CA VAL A 24 -7.36 2.18 6.30
C VAL A 24 -6.07 2.76 6.87
N ILE A 25 -5.17 3.17 5.99
CA ILE A 25 -3.86 3.70 6.33
C ILE A 25 -3.52 4.89 5.43
N HIS A 26 -2.79 5.85 5.98
CA HIS A 26 -2.34 7.03 5.25
C HIS A 26 -0.97 6.86 4.61
N ASP A 27 -0.20 5.85 5.03
CA ASP A 27 1.16 5.63 4.57
C ASP A 27 1.20 4.58 3.46
N ILE A 28 1.57 5.02 2.26
CA ILE A 28 1.64 4.18 1.05
C ILE A 28 2.72 3.10 1.16
N ASN A 29 3.80 3.33 1.93
CA ASN A 29 4.84 2.33 2.14
C ASN A 29 4.34 1.19 3.04
N PHE A 30 3.50 1.51 4.03
CA PHE A 30 2.80 0.48 4.80
C PHE A 30 1.80 -0.29 3.93
N ALA A 31 1.07 0.39 3.05
CA ALA A 31 0.16 -0.29 2.13
C ALA A 31 0.91 -1.26 1.21
N SER A 32 2.02 -0.79 0.65
CA SER A 32 2.94 -1.55 -0.19
C SER A 32 3.46 -2.83 0.48
N CYS A 33 3.95 -2.72 1.72
CA CYS A 33 4.66 -3.83 2.36
C CYS A 33 3.74 -4.93 2.90
N TYR A 34 2.46 -4.63 3.18
CA TYR A 34 1.61 -5.54 3.96
C TYR A 34 0.29 -5.92 3.28
N SER A 35 -0.10 -5.26 2.19
CA SER A 35 -1.38 -5.48 1.54
C SER A 35 -1.23 -6.37 0.31
N ASP A 36 -2.27 -7.13 -0.04
CA ASP A 36 -2.32 -7.84 -1.33
C ASP A 36 -2.92 -6.94 -2.43
N LYS A 37 -3.86 -6.08 -2.00
CA LYS A 37 -4.57 -5.12 -2.84
C LYS A 37 -4.61 -3.75 -2.16
N ILE A 38 -4.64 -2.70 -2.96
CA ILE A 38 -4.75 -1.31 -2.49
C ILE A 38 -5.96 -0.69 -3.21
N VAL A 39 -6.74 0.07 -2.44
CA VAL A 39 -7.82 0.93 -2.93
C VAL A 39 -7.46 2.35 -2.53
N ILE A 40 -7.30 3.24 -3.50
CA ILE A 40 -7.01 4.65 -3.27
C ILE A 40 -8.31 5.44 -3.37
N LEU A 41 -8.63 6.19 -2.32
CA LEU A 41 -9.78 7.08 -2.27
C LEU A 41 -9.33 8.53 -2.46
N ASN A 42 -10.00 9.24 -3.36
CA ASN A 42 -9.81 10.67 -3.57
C ASN A 42 -11.17 11.37 -3.70
N ASN A 43 -11.39 12.44 -2.93
CA ASN A 43 -12.65 13.21 -2.93
C ASN A 43 -13.92 12.34 -2.78
N GLY A 44 -13.87 11.34 -1.89
CA GLY A 44 -15.00 10.46 -1.60
C GLY A 44 -15.31 9.43 -2.70
N LYS A 45 -14.44 9.30 -3.71
CA LYS A 45 -14.56 8.31 -4.79
C LYS A 45 -13.33 7.41 -4.83
N ILE A 46 -13.48 6.21 -5.37
CA ILE A 46 -12.35 5.35 -5.71
C ILE A 46 -11.62 6.00 -6.88
N ALA A 47 -10.36 6.38 -6.64
CA ALA A 47 -9.48 6.91 -7.66
C ALA A 47 -8.83 5.77 -8.46
N GLU A 48 -8.38 4.72 -7.77
CA GLU A 48 -7.76 3.54 -8.35
C GLU A 48 -7.90 2.34 -7.40
N GLU A 49 -8.01 1.12 -7.93
CA GLU A 49 -8.02 -0.11 -7.14
C GLU A 49 -7.34 -1.28 -7.86
N GLY A 50 -6.59 -2.11 -7.13
CA GLY A 50 -5.89 -3.23 -7.75
C GLY A 50 -4.89 -3.92 -6.84
N CYS A 51 -4.17 -4.89 -7.40
CA CYS A 51 -3.02 -5.51 -6.72
C CYS A 51 -1.92 -4.48 -6.51
N VAL A 52 -1.12 -4.66 -5.46
CA VAL A 52 -0.02 -3.74 -5.11
C VAL A 52 0.87 -3.42 -6.32
N ASP A 53 1.21 -4.41 -7.14
CA ASP A 53 2.08 -4.21 -8.31
C ASP A 53 1.48 -3.36 -9.42
N THR A 54 0.15 -3.28 -9.49
CA THR A 54 -0.56 -2.45 -10.46
C THR A 54 -0.67 -1.02 -9.96
N ILE A 55 -0.92 -0.85 -8.65
CA ILE A 55 -1.07 0.46 -8.00
C ILE A 55 0.27 1.17 -7.80
N LEU A 56 1.32 0.43 -7.43
CA LEU A 56 2.64 0.99 -7.18
C LEU A 56 3.43 1.13 -8.49
N LYS A 57 2.95 2.06 -9.31
CA LYS A 57 3.65 2.60 -10.47
C LYS A 57 3.72 4.11 -10.36
N GLU A 58 4.83 4.68 -10.83
CA GLU A 58 5.09 6.11 -10.71
C GLU A 58 3.97 6.91 -11.40
N ASP A 59 3.67 6.61 -12.66
CA ASP A 59 2.59 7.25 -13.43
C ASP A 59 1.24 7.26 -12.69
N VAL A 60 0.82 6.12 -12.14
CA VAL A 60 -0.43 5.99 -11.36
C VAL A 60 -0.41 6.88 -10.13
N LEU A 61 0.66 6.83 -9.33
CA LEU A 61 0.74 7.61 -8.09
C LEU A 61 0.92 9.10 -8.35
N GLU A 62 1.70 9.48 -9.37
CA GLU A 62 1.87 10.88 -9.77
C GLU A 62 0.54 11.50 -10.21
N ASP A 63 -0.28 10.76 -10.96
CA ASP A 63 -1.58 11.24 -11.41
C ASP A 63 -2.57 11.44 -10.26
N ILE A 64 -2.51 10.60 -9.22
CA ILE A 64 -3.44 10.67 -8.08
C ILE A 64 -2.99 11.72 -7.07
N TYR A 65 -1.72 11.70 -6.68
CA TYR A 65 -1.16 12.54 -5.61
C TYR A 65 -0.62 13.89 -6.12
N LYS A 66 -0.47 14.05 -7.45
CA LYS A 66 0.10 15.25 -8.08
C LYS A 66 1.50 15.62 -7.57
N LEU A 67 2.27 14.61 -7.18
CA LEU A 67 3.66 14.70 -6.73
C LEU A 67 4.52 13.80 -7.60
N LYS A 68 5.84 14.01 -7.60
CA LYS A 68 6.79 13.10 -8.25
C LYS A 68 7.08 11.90 -7.35
N PHE A 69 7.04 10.71 -7.92
CA PHE A 69 7.34 9.47 -7.21
C PHE A 69 8.56 8.80 -7.81
N CYS A 70 9.42 8.26 -6.95
CA CYS A 70 10.46 7.30 -7.29
C CYS A 70 10.17 6.01 -6.53
N ILE A 71 9.91 4.92 -7.24
CA ILE A 71 9.65 3.63 -6.60
C ILE A 71 10.90 2.77 -6.65
N GLN A 72 11.39 2.39 -5.48
CA GLN A 72 12.58 1.54 -5.33
C GLN A 72 12.20 0.20 -4.70
N THR A 73 12.83 -0.87 -5.16
CA THR A 73 12.65 -2.19 -4.54
C THR A 73 13.75 -2.42 -3.51
N VAL A 74 13.37 -2.61 -2.25
CA VAL A 74 14.28 -2.91 -1.15
C VAL A 74 13.92 -4.29 -0.59
N GLY A 75 14.73 -5.29 -0.93
CA GLY A 75 14.39 -6.69 -0.69
C GLY A 75 13.16 -7.08 -1.53
N ASN A 76 12.08 -7.52 -0.87
CA ASN A 76 10.82 -7.87 -1.53
C ASN A 76 9.78 -6.74 -1.48
N ASN A 77 10.12 -5.58 -0.90
CA ASN A 77 9.16 -4.50 -0.69
C ASN A 77 9.41 -3.35 -1.68
N LYS A 78 8.33 -2.78 -2.21
CA LYS A 78 8.37 -1.54 -2.99
C LYS A 78 8.28 -0.35 -2.05
N ILE A 79 9.26 0.54 -2.11
CA ILE A 79 9.33 1.75 -1.29
C ILE A 79 9.13 2.95 -2.21
N CYS A 80 8.09 3.71 -1.93
CA CYS A 80 7.74 4.95 -2.60
C CYS A 80 8.47 6.11 -1.92
N VAL A 81 9.36 6.74 -2.66
CA VAL A 81 10.04 7.97 -2.29
C VAL A 81 9.37 9.11 -3.05
N TYR A 82 8.91 10.14 -2.36
CA TYR A 82 8.24 11.30 -2.93
C TYR A 82 8.74 12.56 -2.24
N TYR A 83 8.79 13.67 -2.99
CA TYR A 83 9.34 14.96 -2.57
C TYR A 83 8.50 16.11 -3.11
#